data_AF-A9B2I1-F1
#
_entry.id   AF-A9B2I1-F1
#
_cell.length_a   1.000
_cell.length_b   1.000
_cell.length_c   1.000
_cell.angle_alpha   90.00
_cell.angle_beta   90.00
_cell.angle_gamma   90.00
#
_symmetry.space_group_name_H-M   'P 1'
#
loop_
_entity.id
_entity.type
_entity.pdbx_description
1 polymer ?
#
loop_
_entity_poly.entity_id
_entity_poly.type
_entity_poly.pdbx_seq_one_letter_code
_entity_poly.pdbx_strand_id
1 'polypeptide(L)'
;MAATSETLDDCDSGQLPPAWVEAYAQQVRDCFSLQGWDIYVRPMTKEQHDEEPTTAGLAHVNHRYSNAVIEYWDQQPVEPLKRVLVHEFLHILVAPLTTLIEAMLLEIPVKRRGMFMHEMQIHAEEQVVTALTRIIFPLLQQSLAAHAIEE
;
A
#
# COMPACT_ATOMS: atom_id res chain seq x y z
N MET A 1 24.74 -0.64 25.49
CA MET A 1 23.61 0.28 25.22
C MET A 1 22.63 -0.50 24.36
N ALA A 2 21.53 -0.94 24.95
CA ALA A 2 20.49 -1.69 24.25
C ALA A 2 19.76 -0.74 23.30
N ALA A 3 19.66 -1.11 22.02
CA ALA A 3 18.81 -0.43 21.07
C ALA A 3 17.35 -0.70 21.50
N THR A 4 16.62 0.35 21.86
CA THR A 4 15.19 0.27 22.08
C THR A 4 14.52 -0.02 20.75
N SER A 5 13.83 -1.17 20.70
CA SER A 5 12.98 -1.60 19.59
C SER A 5 11.68 -0.80 19.63
N GLU A 6 11.76 0.51 19.40
CA GLU A 6 10.61 1.41 19.33
C GLU A 6 10.14 1.56 17.89
N THR A 7 9.50 0.53 17.34
CA THR A 7 8.55 0.64 16.21
C THR A 7 7.91 -0.73 16.04
N LEU A 8 6.75 -0.97 16.67
CA LEU A 8 5.69 -1.95 16.31
C LEU A 8 4.69 -2.20 17.46
N ASP A 9 4.99 -1.74 18.69
CA ASP A 9 4.14 -2.00 19.88
C ASP A 9 2.87 -1.12 20.00
N ASP A 10 2.65 -0.14 19.12
CA ASP A 10 1.42 0.68 19.12
C ASP A 10 0.29 0.13 18.22
N CYS A 11 0.35 -1.16 17.86
CA CYS A 11 -0.62 -1.81 16.98
C CYS A 11 -1.83 -2.46 17.69
N ASP A 12 -2.01 -2.24 19.00
CA ASP A 12 -2.90 -3.09 19.82
C ASP A 12 -4.33 -2.53 20.06
N SER A 13 -4.80 -1.58 19.23
CA SER A 13 -6.18 -1.08 19.27
C SER A 13 -6.99 -1.33 17.98
N GLY A 14 -6.39 -1.97 16.98
CA GLY A 14 -7.01 -2.19 15.67
C GLY A 14 -7.99 -3.36 15.69
N GLN A 15 -9.24 -3.09 15.30
CA GLN A 15 -10.19 -4.13 14.90
C GLN A 15 -9.51 -5.07 13.88
N LEU A 16 -9.55 -6.38 14.14
CA LEU A 16 -8.96 -7.34 13.20
C LEU A 16 -9.66 -7.27 11.85
N PRO A 17 -8.91 -7.35 10.73
CA PRO A 17 -9.53 -7.38 9.41
C PRO A 17 -10.43 -8.62 9.26
N PRO A 18 -11.54 -8.53 8.51
CA PRO A 18 -12.34 -9.70 8.18
C PRO A 18 -11.49 -10.77 7.47
N ALA A 19 -11.77 -12.05 7.71
CA ALA A 19 -10.98 -13.17 7.14
C ALA A 19 -10.86 -13.14 5.61
N TRP A 20 -11.87 -12.63 4.89
CA TRP A 20 -11.79 -12.50 3.43
C TRP A 20 -10.80 -11.43 2.99
N VAL A 21 -10.61 -10.37 3.78
CA VAL A 21 -9.61 -9.32 3.51
C VAL A 21 -8.22 -9.88 3.66
N GLU A 22 -7.97 -10.62 4.75
CA GLU A 22 -6.67 -11.28 4.98
C GLU A 22 -6.35 -12.28 3.86
N ALA A 23 -7.31 -13.15 3.52
CA ALA A 23 -7.13 -14.13 2.45
C ALA A 23 -6.88 -13.47 1.10
N TYR A 24 -7.64 -12.42 0.77
CA TYR A 24 -7.46 -11.67 -0.47
C TYR A 24 -6.11 -10.94 -0.49
N ALA A 25 -5.74 -10.27 0.59
CA ALA A 25 -4.45 -9.59 0.71
C ALA A 25 -3.27 -10.55 0.54
N GLN A 26 -3.36 -11.76 1.10
CA GLN A 26 -2.37 -12.80 0.92
C GLN A 26 -2.26 -13.23 -0.56
N GLN A 27 -3.40 -13.44 -1.24
CA GLN A 27 -3.42 -13.75 -2.67
C GLN A 27 -2.78 -12.64 -3.53
N VAL A 28 -3.07 -11.36 -3.24
CA VAL A 28 -2.45 -10.23 -3.94
C VAL A 28 -0.94 -10.19 -3.68
N ARG A 29 -0.52 -10.36 -2.42
CA ARG A 29 0.90 -10.43 -2.02
C ARG A 29 1.64 -11.51 -2.81
N ASP A 30 1.02 -12.68 -2.97
CA ASP A 30 1.63 -13.79 -3.68
C ASP A 30 1.75 -13.51 -5.18
N CYS A 31 0.70 -12.96 -5.79
CA CYS A 31 0.71 -12.55 -7.20
C CYS A 31 1.76 -11.48 -7.50
N PHE A 32 1.99 -10.53 -6.57
CA PHE A 32 3.02 -9.50 -6.72
C PHE A 32 4.41 -9.95 -6.26
N SER A 33 4.58 -11.21 -5.86
CA SER A 33 5.84 -11.77 -5.38
C SER A 33 6.45 -11.00 -4.21
N LEU A 34 5.59 -10.55 -3.28
CA LEU A 34 5.96 -9.80 -2.08
C LEU A 34 6.16 -10.72 -0.86
N GLN A 35 6.55 -11.99 -1.05
CA GLN A 35 6.70 -12.95 0.05
C GLN A 35 7.77 -12.55 1.07
N GLY A 36 8.77 -11.77 0.66
CA GLY A 36 9.82 -11.24 1.54
C GLY A 36 9.45 -9.97 2.32
N TRP A 37 8.22 -9.45 2.16
CA TRP A 37 7.77 -8.22 2.84
C TRP A 37 6.86 -8.51 4.03
N ASP A 38 7.10 -7.87 5.17
CA ASP A 38 6.18 -7.93 6.32
C ASP A 38 5.04 -6.91 6.13
N ILE A 39 3.92 -7.38 5.58
CA ILE A 39 2.77 -6.53 5.25
C ILE A 39 1.61 -6.84 6.20
N TYR A 40 1.14 -5.80 6.89
CA TYR A 40 -0.04 -5.87 7.77
C TYR A 40 -1.20 -5.11 7.11
N VAL A 41 -2.41 -5.66 7.20
CA VAL A 41 -3.61 -5.02 6.66
C VAL A 41 -4.60 -4.80 7.80
N ARG A 42 -5.12 -3.58 7.94
CA ARG A 42 -6.05 -3.23 9.02
C ARG A 42 -7.09 -2.20 8.58
N PRO A 43 -8.28 -2.18 9.19
CA PRO A 43 -9.24 -1.13 8.94
C PRO A 43 -8.73 0.22 9.46
N MET A 44 -9.06 1.29 8.76
CA MET A 44 -8.89 2.66 9.23
C MET A 44 -9.84 2.93 10.40
N THR A 45 -9.37 3.72 11.36
CA THR A 45 -10.25 4.31 12.37
C THR A 45 -11.18 5.33 11.73
N LYS A 46 -12.32 5.59 12.37
CA LYS A 46 -13.24 6.61 11.89
C LYS A 46 -12.60 7.99 11.91
N GLU A 47 -11.79 8.28 12.91
CA GLU A 47 -11.05 9.52 13.07
C GLU A 47 -10.10 9.76 11.88
N GLN A 48 -9.33 8.74 11.48
CA GLN A 48 -8.47 8.81 10.29
C GLN A 48 -9.26 9.09 9.01
N HIS A 49 -10.42 8.47 8.84
CA HIS A 49 -11.27 8.73 7.68
C HIS A 49 -11.93 10.11 7.71
N ASP A 50 -12.36 10.60 8.88
CA ASP A 50 -13.00 11.91 9.02
C ASP A 50 -12.00 13.06 8.74
N GLU A 51 -10.69 12.86 8.99
CA GLU A 51 -9.63 13.80 8.62
C GLU A 51 -9.42 13.87 7.10
N GLU A 52 -9.48 12.74 6.40
CA GLU A 52 -9.36 12.66 4.94
C GLU A 52 -10.46 11.77 4.32
N PRO A 53 -11.71 12.27 4.20
CA PRO A 53 -12.86 11.43 3.83
C PRO A 53 -12.84 10.94 2.38
N THR A 54 -11.93 11.45 1.56
CA THR A 54 -11.67 10.97 0.20
C THR A 54 -10.72 9.78 0.16
N THR A 55 -10.00 9.52 1.25
CA THR A 55 -8.99 8.48 1.35
C THR A 55 -9.69 7.15 1.71
N ALA A 56 -9.76 6.28 0.71
CA ALA A 56 -10.40 4.97 0.81
C ALA A 56 -9.44 3.87 1.28
N GLY A 57 -8.13 4.11 1.11
CA GLY A 57 -7.02 3.25 1.48
C GLY A 57 -5.74 4.07 1.64
N LEU A 58 -4.80 3.54 2.39
CA LEU A 58 -3.50 4.16 2.62
C LEU A 58 -2.43 3.10 2.87
N ALA A 59 -1.32 3.17 2.14
CA ALA A 59 -0.14 2.35 2.35
C ALA A 59 0.96 3.14 3.07
N HIS A 60 1.31 2.72 4.28
CA HIS A 60 2.51 3.16 4.99
C HIS A 60 3.66 2.22 4.65
N VAL A 61 4.56 2.64 3.77
CA VAL A 61 5.62 1.77 3.26
C VAL A 61 6.98 2.14 3.82
N ASN A 62 7.68 1.16 4.38
CA ASN A 62 9.07 1.30 4.79
C ASN A 62 9.93 0.25 4.06
N HIS A 63 10.35 0.64 2.86
CA HIS A 63 11.11 -0.19 1.95
C HIS A 63 12.46 -0.66 2.53
N ARG A 64 13.06 0.12 3.45
CA ARG A 64 14.37 -0.18 4.03
C ARG A 64 14.34 -1.46 4.86
N TYR A 65 13.22 -1.72 5.53
CA TYR A 65 13.01 -2.93 6.32
C TYR A 65 12.05 -3.90 5.64
N SER A 66 11.67 -3.63 4.38
CA SER A 66 10.72 -4.43 3.63
C SER A 66 9.44 -4.70 4.41
N ASN A 67 8.88 -3.66 5.05
CA ASN A 67 7.61 -3.78 5.76
C ASN A 67 6.63 -2.67 5.36
N ALA A 68 5.35 -2.95 5.50
CA ALA A 68 4.28 -2.01 5.18
C ALA A 68 3.03 -2.25 6.01
N VAL A 69 2.24 -1.20 6.18
CA VAL A 69 0.88 -1.28 6.75
C VAL A 69 -0.09 -0.72 5.72
N ILE A 70 -1.07 -1.53 5.32
CA ILE A 70 -2.20 -1.10 4.50
C ILE A 70 -3.38 -0.85 5.43
N GLU A 71 -3.87 0.38 5.40
CA GLU A 71 -5.09 0.80 6.05
C GLU A 71 -6.20 0.93 5.01
N TYR A 72 -7.43 0.52 5.33
CA TYR A 72 -8.56 0.64 4.40
C TYR A 72 -9.84 1.05 5.11
N TRP A 73 -10.72 1.76 4.41
CA TRP A 73 -12.04 2.08 4.94
C TRP A 73 -12.99 0.89 4.80
N ASP A 74 -13.42 0.33 5.92
CA ASP A 74 -14.15 -0.95 5.99
C ASP A 74 -15.64 -0.85 5.63
N GLN A 75 -16.20 0.36 5.57
CA GLN A 75 -17.59 0.60 5.16
C GLN A 75 -17.77 0.58 3.63
N GLN A 76 -16.72 0.26 2.87
CA GLN A 76 -16.80 0.11 1.42
C GLN A 76 -17.43 -1.22 1.02
N PRO A 77 -18.17 -1.28 -0.11
CA PRO A 77 -18.59 -2.56 -0.69
C PRO A 77 -17.38 -3.42 -1.06
N VAL A 78 -17.55 -4.75 -1.04
CA VAL A 78 -16.46 -5.74 -1.19
C VAL A 78 -15.63 -5.52 -2.48
N GLU A 79 -16.27 -5.36 -3.63
CA GLU A 79 -15.56 -5.21 -4.91
C GLU A 79 -14.73 -3.91 -5.03
N PRO A 80 -15.29 -2.73 -4.71
CA PRO A 80 -14.50 -1.51 -4.52
C PRO A 80 -13.32 -1.69 -3.55
N LEU A 81 -13.54 -2.35 -2.42
CA LEU A 81 -12.50 -2.56 -1.42
C LEU A 81 -11.37 -3.48 -1.93
N LYS A 82 -11.69 -4.54 -2.69
CA LYS A 82 -10.65 -5.34 -3.37
C LYS A 82 -9.78 -4.48 -4.28
N ARG A 83 -10.37 -3.55 -5.02
CA ARG A 83 -9.61 -2.62 -5.87
C ARG A 83 -8.71 -1.70 -5.05
N VAL A 84 -9.21 -1.17 -3.94
CA VAL A 84 -8.42 -0.36 -2.99
C VAL A 84 -7.23 -1.16 -2.48
N LEU A 85 -7.43 -2.40 -2.02
CA LEU A 85 -6.33 -3.23 -1.54
C LEU A 85 -5.26 -3.43 -2.63
N VAL A 86 -5.67 -3.76 -3.87
CA VAL A 86 -4.72 -3.89 -4.99
C VAL A 86 -3.97 -2.59 -5.25
N HIS A 87 -4.65 -1.44 -5.16
CA HIS A 87 -4.03 -0.12 -5.29
C HIS A 87 -2.94 0.11 -4.23
N GLU A 88 -3.24 -0.16 -2.96
CA GLU A 88 -2.27 -0.02 -1.87
C GLU A 88 -1.09 -0.99 -1.99
N PHE A 89 -1.34 -2.22 -2.45
CA PHE A 89 -0.27 -3.18 -2.75
C PHE A 89 0.64 -2.72 -3.89
N LEU A 90 0.11 -1.96 -4.85
CA LEU A 90 0.93 -1.39 -5.93
C LEU A 90 1.85 -0.29 -5.43
N HIS A 91 1.46 0.52 -4.43
CA HIS A 91 2.39 1.44 -3.76
C HIS A 91 3.58 0.69 -3.15
N ILE A 92 3.33 -0.44 -2.48
CA ILE A 92 4.41 -1.29 -1.93
C ILE A 92 5.33 -1.80 -3.04
N LEU A 93 4.75 -2.26 -4.15
CA LEU A 93 5.49 -2.79 -5.29
C LEU A 93 6.40 -1.74 -5.94
N VAL A 94 5.94 -0.48 -6.06
CA VAL A 94 6.72 0.59 -6.69
C VAL A 94 7.64 1.33 -5.72
N ALA A 95 7.49 1.16 -4.41
CA ALA A 95 8.25 1.89 -3.40
C ALA A 95 9.78 1.85 -3.58
N PRO A 96 10.43 0.71 -3.93
CA PRO A 96 11.87 0.69 -4.19
C PRO A 96 12.29 1.62 -5.34
N LEU A 97 11.45 1.74 -6.38
CA LEU A 97 11.68 2.64 -7.50
C LEU A 97 11.49 4.10 -7.08
N THR A 98 10.45 4.40 -6.30
CA THR A 98 10.22 5.73 -5.72
C THR A 98 11.44 6.18 -4.92
N THR A 99 11.98 5.33 -4.05
CA THR A 99 13.18 5.63 -3.26
C THR A 99 14.41 5.87 -4.15
N LEU A 100 14.60 5.09 -5.21
CA LEU A 100 15.70 5.31 -6.16
C LEU A 100 15.58 6.69 -6.82
N ILE A 101 14.37 7.06 -7.24
CA ILE A 101 14.09 8.38 -7.83
C ILE A 101 14.40 9.48 -6.80
N GLU A 102 13.94 9.34 -5.56
CA GLU A 102 14.24 10.29 -4.48
C GLU A 102 15.74 10.47 -4.27
N ALA A 103 16.49 9.36 -4.20
CA ALA A 103 17.94 9.39 -4.06
C ALA A 103 18.62 10.14 -5.22
N MET A 104 18.16 9.95 -6.46
CA MET A 104 18.65 10.70 -7.62
C MET A 104 18.28 12.19 -7.54
N LEU A 105 17.07 12.52 -7.09
CA LEU A 105 16.64 13.91 -6.90
C LEU A 105 17.44 14.62 -5.80
N LEU A 106 17.95 13.88 -4.82
CA LEU A 106 18.86 14.39 -3.79
C LEU A 106 20.24 14.81 -4.33
N GLU A 107 20.54 14.58 -5.62
CA GLU A 107 21.72 15.13 -6.28
C GLU A 107 21.47 16.51 -6.91
N ILE A 108 20.19 16.91 -7.11
CA ILE A 108 19.82 18.20 -7.72
C ILE A 108 20.06 19.34 -6.73
N PRO A 109 20.72 20.47 -7.04
CA PRO A 109 20.98 21.53 -6.05
C PRO A 109 19.74 21.99 -5.27
N VAL A 110 19.87 22.17 -3.94
CA VAL A 110 18.77 22.46 -2.99
C VAL A 110 17.88 23.64 -3.41
N LYS A 111 18.45 24.68 -4.06
CA LYS A 111 17.69 25.83 -4.59
C LYS A 111 16.64 25.47 -5.66
N ARG A 112 16.73 24.29 -6.27
CA ARG A 112 15.78 23.74 -7.26
C ARG A 112 14.96 22.57 -6.72
N ARG A 113 15.29 22.06 -5.53
CA ARG A 113 14.76 20.84 -4.92
C ARG A 113 13.56 21.10 -3.99
N GLY A 114 12.89 22.24 -4.15
CA GLY A 114 11.84 22.69 -3.24
C GLY A 114 10.65 21.72 -3.14
N MET A 115 9.72 22.00 -2.22
CA MET A 115 8.47 21.24 -1.98
C MET A 115 7.76 20.79 -3.27
N PHE A 116 7.80 21.64 -4.30
CA PHE A 116 7.26 21.35 -5.62
C PHE A 116 7.74 20.04 -6.26
N MET A 117 9.03 19.68 -6.13
CA MET A 117 9.55 18.44 -6.73
C MET A 117 9.03 17.19 -6.01
N HIS A 118 8.85 17.27 -4.68
CA HIS A 118 8.30 16.19 -3.89
C HIS A 118 6.81 16.01 -4.16
N GLU A 119 6.04 17.10 -4.22
CA GLU A 119 4.62 17.07 -4.59
C GLU A 119 4.40 16.52 -6.00
N MET A 120 5.24 16.91 -6.97
CA MET A 120 5.21 16.36 -8.32
C MET A 120 5.52 14.87 -8.37
N GLN A 121 6.48 14.41 -7.56
CA GLN A 121 6.82 12.99 -7.48
C GLN A 121 5.65 12.19 -6.90
N ILE A 122 5.04 12.65 -5.81
CA ILE A 122 3.85 12.02 -5.21
C ILE A 122 2.73 11.94 -6.25
N HIS A 123 2.45 13.04 -6.97
CA HIS A 123 1.44 13.03 -8.03
C HIS A 123 1.77 12.08 -9.18
N ALA A 124 3.04 12.00 -9.58
CA ALA A 124 3.47 11.10 -10.65
C ALA A 124 3.35 9.63 -10.22
N GLU A 125 3.74 9.29 -8.99
CA GLU A 125 3.54 7.97 -8.41
C GLU A 125 2.06 7.60 -8.41
N GLU A 126 1.21 8.47 -7.86
CA GLU A 126 -0.23 8.24 -7.77
C GLU A 126 -0.86 8.02 -9.15
N GLN A 127 -0.47 8.82 -10.16
CA GLN A 127 -0.93 8.62 -11.53
C GLN A 127 -0.54 7.26 -12.10
N VAL A 128 0.69 6.80 -11.84
CA VAL A 128 1.18 5.49 -12.28
C VAL A 128 0.44 4.38 -11.54
N VAL A 129 0.33 4.45 -10.22
CA VAL A 129 -0.35 3.44 -9.40
C VAL A 129 -1.83 3.35 -9.75
N THR A 130 -2.53 4.48 -9.92
CA THR A 130 -3.91 4.52 -10.41
C THR A 130 -4.03 3.88 -11.81
N ALA A 131 -3.12 4.18 -12.74
CA ALA A 131 -3.15 3.59 -14.07
C ALA A 131 -2.91 2.07 -14.04
N LEU A 132 -1.91 1.62 -13.27
CA LEU A 132 -1.61 0.21 -13.06
C LEU A 132 -2.78 -0.51 -12.39
N THR A 133 -3.42 0.09 -11.39
CA THR A 133 -4.60 -0.47 -10.73
C THR A 133 -5.70 -0.78 -11.74
N ARG A 134 -6.00 0.16 -12.65
CA ARG A 134 -7.04 -0.03 -13.67
C ARG A 134 -6.75 -1.18 -14.63
N ILE A 135 -5.47 -1.44 -14.91
CA ILE A 135 -5.02 -2.49 -15.85
C ILE A 135 -4.90 -3.84 -15.14
N ILE A 136 -4.24 -3.85 -13.99
CA ILE A 136 -3.86 -5.06 -13.25
C ILE A 136 -5.05 -5.64 -12.51
N PHE A 137 -5.91 -4.83 -11.90
CA PHE A 137 -7.06 -5.31 -11.13
C PHE A 137 -7.91 -6.34 -11.89
N PRO A 138 -8.42 -6.09 -13.11
CA PRO A 138 -9.23 -7.08 -13.83
C PRO A 138 -8.44 -8.34 -14.21
N LEU A 139 -7.14 -8.21 -14.53
CA LEU A 139 -6.28 -9.36 -14.85
C LEU A 139 -6.03 -10.24 -13.62
N LEU A 140 -5.81 -9.59 -12.47
CA LEU A 140 -5.63 -10.27 -11.19
C LEU A 140 -6.91 -11.02 -10.79
N GLN A 141 -8.08 -10.39 -10.93
CA GLN A 141 -9.36 -11.06 -10.66
C GLN A 141 -9.55 -12.31 -11.52
N GLN A 142 -9.18 -12.26 -12.81
CA GLN A 142 -9.24 -13.42 -13.70
C GLN A 142 -8.26 -14.51 -13.26
N SER A 143 -7.03 -14.14 -12.91
CA SER A 143 -6.02 -15.08 -12.42
C SER A 143 -6.50 -15.78 -11.14
N LEU A 144 -6.94 -15.02 -10.14
CA LEU A 144 -7.41 -15.57 -8.87
C LEU A 144 -8.65 -16.45 -9.02
N ALA A 145 -9.56 -16.09 -9.92
CA ALA A 145 -10.73 -16.92 -10.23
C ALA A 145 -10.35 -18.25 -10.91
N ALA A 146 -9.31 -18.27 -11.76
CA ALA A 146 -8.83 -19.48 -12.41
C ALA A 146 -8.22 -20.47 -11.41
N HIS A 147 -7.42 -19.97 -10.46
CA HIS A 147 -6.76 -20.82 -9.45
C HIS A 147 -7.76 -21.37 -8.41
N ALA A 148 -8.87 -20.68 -8.14
CA ALA A 148 -9.92 -21.16 -7.24
C ALA A 148 -10.76 -22.32 -7.81
N ILE A 149 -10.60 -22.67 -9.10
CA ILE A 149 -11.29 -23.80 -9.76
C ILE A 149 -10.44 -25.08 -9.72
N GLU A 150 -9.14 -24.95 -9.43
CA GLU A 150 -8.19 -26.07 -9.45
C GLU A 150 -7.96 -26.74 -8.07
N GLU A 151 -8.53 -26.18 -6.99
CA GLU A 151 -8.57 -26.75 -5.62
C GLU A 151 -9.91 -27.45 -5.32
#